data_AF-A0A290XAY9-F1
#
_entry.id   AF-A0A290XAY9-F1
#
_cell.length_a   1.000
_cell.length_b   1.000
_cell.length_c   1.000
_cell.angle_alpha   90.00
_cell.angle_beta   90.00
_cell.angle_gamma   90.00
#
_symmetry.space_group_name_H-M   'P 1'
#
loop_
_entity.id
_entity.type
_entity.pdbx_description
1 polymer ?
#
loop_
_entity_poly.entity_id
_entity_poly.type
_entity_poly.pdbx_seq_one_letter_code
_entity_poly.pdbx_strand_id
1 'polypeptide(L)'
;METPTSLATDDGIQPWMSPIGAAYPIRHMSSLRTEYRRIRDLRREQMQPEYERRLRMSGEAAADAWREDTLRDVAKRDLRDLRARLTR
;
A
#
# COMPACT_ATOMS: atom_id res chain seq x y z
N MET A 1 -30.47 -16.55 -14.66
CA MET A 1 -29.05 -16.56 -15.01
C MET A 1 -28.50 -15.17 -14.78
N GLU A 2 -27.45 -15.10 -13.97
CA GLU A 2 -26.38 -14.07 -13.92
C GLU A 2 -26.71 -12.64 -13.43
N THR A 3 -26.33 -12.38 -12.17
CA THR A 3 -26.01 -11.05 -11.65
C THR A 3 -24.70 -10.53 -12.25
N PRO A 4 -24.62 -9.26 -12.69
CA PRO A 4 -23.39 -8.52 -12.59
C PRO A 4 -23.41 -7.72 -11.29
N THR A 5 -22.76 -8.29 -10.28
CA THR A 5 -22.29 -7.57 -9.10
C THR A 5 -21.41 -6.40 -9.57
N SER A 6 -21.96 -5.18 -9.55
CA SER A 6 -21.20 -3.95 -9.76
C SER A 6 -20.26 -3.73 -8.57
N LEU A 7 -19.02 -4.22 -8.68
CA LEU A 7 -17.92 -3.96 -7.74
C LEU A 7 -16.71 -3.36 -8.48
N ALA A 8 -16.95 -2.38 -9.35
CA ALA A 8 -15.87 -1.66 -10.02
C ALA A 8 -16.26 -0.20 -10.19
N THR A 9 -15.83 0.64 -9.24
CA THR A 9 -15.09 1.92 -9.42
C THR A 9 -15.22 2.74 -8.14
N ASP A 10 -14.44 2.41 -7.13
CA ASP A 10 -13.99 3.44 -6.19
C ASP A 10 -12.78 4.11 -6.87
N ASP A 11 -13.06 5.07 -7.75
CA ASP A 11 -12.08 5.89 -8.49
C ASP A 11 -11.38 6.92 -7.56
N GLY A 12 -11.43 6.68 -6.24
CA GLY A 12 -10.62 7.36 -5.26
C GLY A 12 -9.22 6.75 -5.27
N ILE A 13 -8.19 7.58 -5.36
CA ILE A 13 -6.81 7.12 -5.10
C ILE A 13 -6.79 6.47 -3.72
N GLN A 14 -6.69 5.13 -3.69
CA GLN A 14 -6.67 4.38 -2.44
C GLN A 14 -5.56 4.91 -1.55
N PRO A 15 -5.75 5.03 -0.22
CA PRO A 15 -4.80 5.71 0.65
C PRO A 15 -3.40 5.08 0.61
N TRP A 16 -3.31 3.75 0.47
CA TRP A 16 -2.05 3.01 0.31
C TRP A 16 -1.40 3.15 -1.08
N MET A 17 -2.06 3.78 -2.04
CA MET A 17 -1.52 4.11 -3.37
C MET A 17 -1.05 5.57 -3.47
N SER A 18 -1.43 6.43 -2.52
CA SER A 18 -0.98 7.82 -2.49
C SER A 18 0.55 7.90 -2.41
N PRO A 19 1.21 8.79 -3.17
CA PRO A 19 2.66 8.94 -3.08
C PRO A 19 3.06 9.31 -1.66
N ILE A 20 4.25 8.88 -1.24
CA ILE A 20 4.79 9.24 0.08
C ILE A 20 4.79 10.77 0.19
N GLY A 21 4.24 11.37 1.24
CA GLY A 21 4.25 12.84 1.37
C GLY A 21 5.67 13.39 1.31
N ALA A 22 5.89 14.54 0.66
CA ALA A 22 7.21 15.17 0.51
C ALA A 22 7.68 15.90 1.78
N ALA A 23 7.04 15.66 2.93
CA ALA A 23 7.17 16.50 4.11
C ALA A 23 8.61 16.57 4.68
N TYR A 24 9.46 15.56 4.44
CA TYR A 24 10.83 15.54 4.96
C TYR A 24 11.84 14.89 3.99
N PRO A 25 12.99 15.55 3.70
CA PRO A 25 14.07 14.96 2.91
C PRO A 25 14.81 13.86 3.69
N ILE A 26 15.18 12.76 3.01
CA ILE A 26 15.93 11.64 3.60
C ILE A 26 17.42 11.95 3.52
N ARG A 27 18.03 12.32 4.66
CA ARG A 27 19.41 12.81 4.71
C ARG A 27 20.49 11.71 4.69
N HIS A 28 20.19 10.48 5.11
CA HIS A 28 21.17 9.40 5.22
C HIS A 28 20.61 8.02 4.82
N MET A 29 21.48 7.11 4.36
CA MET A 29 21.13 5.71 4.04
C MET A 29 20.52 4.95 5.23
N SER A 30 20.99 5.19 6.46
CA SER A 30 20.40 4.60 7.67
C SER A 30 18.96 5.06 7.89
N SER A 31 18.64 6.30 7.50
CA SER A 31 17.28 6.85 7.54
C SER A 31 16.39 6.22 6.46
N LEU A 32 16.94 5.78 5.33
CA LEU A 32 16.18 5.10 4.27
C LEU A 32 15.53 3.81 4.78
N ARG A 33 16.28 2.96 5.51
CA ARG A 33 15.75 1.69 6.02
C ARG A 33 14.65 1.91 7.06
N THR A 34 14.87 2.87 7.96
CA THR A 34 13.88 3.26 8.98
C THR A 34 12.62 3.82 8.33
N GLU A 35 12.78 4.72 7.35
CA GLU A 35 11.66 5.34 6.64
C GLU A 35 10.89 4.31 5.80
N TYR A 36 11.59 3.39 5.13
CA TYR A 36 10.96 2.30 4.40
C TYR A 36 10.14 1.37 5.32
N ARG A 37 10.68 1.02 6.50
CA ARG A 37 9.91 0.24 7.49
C ARG A 37 8.66 1.00 7.93
N ARG A 38 8.81 2.27 8.31
CA ARG A 38 7.70 3.14 8.72
C ARG A 38 6.60 3.21 7.66
N ILE A 39 6.97 3.42 6.40
CA ILE A 39 6.01 3.49 5.29
C ILE A 39 5.31 2.15 5.11
N ARG A 40 6.03 1.01 5.16
CA ARG A 40 5.40 -0.31 5.05
C ARG A 40 4.35 -0.57 6.13
N ASP A 41 4.61 -0.13 7.36
CA ASP A 41 3.65 -0.25 8.47
C ASP A 41 2.44 0.66 8.24
N LEU A 42 2.65 1.91 7.81
CA LEU A 42 1.58 2.83 7.42
C LEU A 42 0.70 2.27 6.30
N ARG A 43 1.28 1.64 5.26
CA ARG A 43 0.51 1.01 4.17
C ARG A 43 -0.37 -0.13 4.68
N ARG A 44 0.15 -0.94 5.61
CA ARG A 44 -0.63 -2.02 6.23
C ARG A 44 -1.84 -1.48 6.99
N GLU A 45 -1.64 -0.42 7.76
CA GLU A 45 -2.73 0.26 8.49
C GLU A 45 -3.77 0.84 7.52
N GLN A 46 -3.33 1.52 6.46
CA GLN A 46 -4.21 2.08 5.43
C GLN A 46 -5.02 0.99 4.70
N MET A 47 -4.45 -0.20 4.52
CA MET A 47 -5.10 -1.35 3.89
C MET A 47 -6.00 -2.15 4.83
N GLN A 48 -5.97 -1.89 6.14
CA GLN A 48 -6.74 -2.66 7.13
C GLN A 48 -8.25 -2.68 6.84
N PRO A 49 -8.92 -1.56 6.50
CA PRO A 49 -10.36 -1.57 6.25
C PRO A 49 -10.75 -2.44 5.05
N GLU A 50 -9.96 -2.39 3.97
CA GLU A 50 -10.22 -3.20 2.77
C GLU A 50 -9.87 -4.67 2.99
N TYR A 51 -8.84 -4.97 3.80
CA TYR A 51 -8.55 -6.33 4.24
C TYR A 51 -9.74 -6.92 5.01
N GLU A 52 -10.29 -6.19 5.99
CA GLU A 52 -11.44 -6.64 6.78
C GLU A 52 -12.71 -6.80 5.92
N ARG A 53 -12.87 -5.95 4.91
CA ARG A 53 -13.93 -6.11 3.91
C ARG A 53 -13.75 -7.39 3.11
N ARG A 54 -12.55 -7.65 2.58
CA ARG A 54 -12.24 -8.87 1.81
C ARG A 54 -12.29 -10.14 2.65
N LEU A 55 -11.87 -10.05 3.92
CA LEU A 55 -11.97 -11.15 4.87
C LEU A 55 -13.43 -11.60 5.03
N ARG A 56 -14.36 -10.65 5.15
CA ARG A 56 -15.79 -10.94 5.23
C ARG A 56 -16.40 -11.43 3.91
N MET A 57 -15.91 -10.97 2.77
CA MET A 57 -16.48 -11.29 1.45
C MET A 57 -15.93 -12.57 0.83
N SER A 58 -14.64 -12.85 1.00
CA SER A 58 -13.90 -13.88 0.26
C SER A 58 -13.12 -14.83 1.16
N GLY A 59 -13.13 -14.60 2.47
CA GLY A 59 -12.43 -15.42 3.45
C GLY A 59 -10.96 -15.00 3.63
N GLU A 60 -10.33 -15.60 4.64
CA GLU A 60 -8.98 -15.27 5.11
C GLU A 60 -7.93 -15.46 4.03
N ALA A 61 -7.86 -16.64 3.42
CA ALA A 61 -6.85 -16.95 2.40
C ALA A 61 -6.86 -15.97 1.21
N ALA A 62 -8.05 -15.56 0.75
CA ALA A 62 -8.19 -14.61 -0.36
C ALA A 62 -7.82 -13.18 0.07
N ALA A 63 -8.18 -12.78 1.30
CA ALA A 63 -7.83 -11.47 1.85
C ALA A 63 -6.32 -11.35 2.09
N ASP A 64 -5.67 -12.40 2.58
CA ASP A 64 -4.23 -12.47 2.78
C ASP A 64 -3.48 -12.42 1.45
N ALA A 65 -3.87 -13.26 0.49
CA ALA A 65 -3.27 -13.24 -0.85
C ALA A 65 -3.36 -11.85 -1.50
N TRP A 66 -4.52 -11.19 -1.39
CA TRP A 66 -4.69 -9.82 -1.86
C TRP A 66 -3.77 -8.83 -1.13
N ARG A 67 -3.70 -8.92 0.20
CA ARG A 67 -2.88 -8.02 1.02
C ARG A 67 -1.41 -8.17 0.70
N GLU A 68 -0.91 -9.40 0.58
CA GLU A 68 0.48 -9.68 0.25
C GLU A 68 0.86 -9.17 -1.15
N ASP A 69 0.02 -9.46 -2.15
CA ASP A 69 0.26 -9.00 -3.52
C ASP A 69 0.24 -7.47 -3.63
N THR A 70 -0.76 -6.83 -3.03
CA THR A 70 -0.90 -5.38 -3.03
C THR A 70 0.27 -4.71 -2.28
N LEU A 71 0.65 -5.22 -1.10
CA LEU A 71 1.81 -4.70 -0.36
C LEU A 71 3.11 -4.84 -1.14
N ARG A 72 3.29 -5.93 -1.88
CA ARG A 72 4.47 -6.15 -2.73
C ARG A 72 4.57 -5.08 -3.82
N ASP A 73 3.46 -4.75 -4.46
CA ASP A 73 3.45 -3.74 -5.53
C ASP A 73 3.56 -2.31 -5.01
N VAL A 74 2.92 -2.00 -3.89
CA VAL A 74 3.09 -0.73 -3.19
C VAL A 74 4.54 -0.56 -2.73
N ALA A 75 5.14 -1.59 -2.15
CA ALA A 75 6.53 -1.56 -1.68
C ALA A 75 7.54 -1.28 -2.81
N LYS A 76 7.31 -1.82 -4.01
CA LYS A 76 8.16 -1.51 -5.18
C LYS A 76 8.08 -0.02 -5.55
N ARG A 77 6.88 0.56 -5.53
CA ARG A 77 6.65 1.99 -5.81
C ARG A 77 7.28 2.86 -4.73
N ASP A 78 7.01 2.56 -3.47
CA ASP A 78 7.56 3.29 -2.32
C ASP A 78 9.10 3.25 -2.32
N LEU A 79 9.72 2.10 -2.59
CA LEU A 79 11.18 2.00 -2.67
C LEU A 79 11.75 2.83 -3.83
N ARG A 80 11.08 2.84 -4.99
CA ARG A 80 11.48 3.68 -6.13
C ARG A 80 11.41 5.16 -5.77
N ASP A 81 10.33 5.59 -5.14
CA ASP A 81 10.11 6.98 -4.74
C ASP A 81 11.10 7.41 -3.64
N LEU A 82 11.37 6.55 -2.67
CA LEU A 82 12.39 6.78 -1.64
C LEU A 82 13.80 6.87 -2.23
N ARG A 83 14.13 6.02 -3.21
CA ARG A 83 15.40 6.08 -3.94
C ARG A 83 15.54 7.35 -4.76
N ALA A 84 14.47 7.82 -5.40
CA ALA A 84 14.47 9.10 -6.12
C ALA A 84 14.67 10.30 -5.17
N ARG A 85 14.30 10.17 -3.90
CA ARG A 85 14.48 11.18 -2.85
C ARG A 85 15.83 11.16 -2.17
N LEU A 86 16.58 10.05 -2.26
CA LEU A 86 17.96 10.02 -1.81
C LEU A 86 18.73 11.03 -2.66
N THR A 87 19.06 12.16 -2.04
CA THR A 87 19.68 13.30 -2.70
C THR A 87 20.95 12.89 -3.42
N ARG A 88 20.98 13.29 -4.70
CA ARG A 88 22.15 13.50 -5.56
C ARG A 88 23.06 14.57 -4.99
#